data_AF-A0A962C615-F1
#
_entry.id   AF-A0A962C615-F1
#
_cell.length_a   1.000
_cell.length_b   1.000
_cell.length_c   1.000
_cell.angle_alpha   90.00
_cell.angle_beta   90.00
_cell.angle_gamma   90.00
#
_symmetry.space_group_name_H-M   'P 1'
#
loop_
_entity.id
_entity.type
_entity.pdbx_description
1 polymer ?
#
loop_
_entity_poly.entity_id
_entity_poly.type
_entity_poly.pdbx_seq_one_letter_code
_entity_poly.pdbx_strand_id
1 'polypeptide(L)'
;MSLYPLFANLVGRRVLVVGGGSVGERKVLALHRAGALVEVGAPRITSALVRLVESGQITHRNGLFEDNWLDEDWLVIAATGDRVVNRQIAASAEARRLFVNVVDDAELSTFQVPAVVDRSPLTIAISTAGAAPVLAR
;
A
#
# COMPACT_ATOMS: atom_id res chain seq x y z
N MET A 1 18.28 8.99 6.54
CA MET A 1 17.16 8.69 7.46
C MET A 1 17.26 7.22 7.85
N SER A 2 17.24 6.89 9.14
CA SER A 2 17.29 5.50 9.61
C SER A 2 15.87 4.94 9.70
N LEU A 3 15.59 3.85 8.99
CA LEU A 3 14.34 3.10 9.12
C LEU A 3 14.46 2.08 10.23
N TYR A 4 13.38 1.86 10.97
CA TYR A 4 13.28 0.74 11.88
C TYR A 4 12.63 -0.45 11.14
N PRO A 5 13.32 -1.61 11.02
CA PRO A 5 12.74 -2.77 10.37
C PRO A 5 11.63 -3.35 11.22
N LEU A 6 10.49 -3.65 10.61
CA LEU A 6 9.35 -4.28 11.27
C LEU A 6 8.67 -5.27 10.33
N PHE A 7 8.13 -6.34 10.90
CA PHE A 7 7.17 -7.21 10.22
C PHE A 7 5.77 -6.94 10.81
N ALA A 8 4.88 -6.42 9.98
CA ALA A 8 3.51 -6.10 10.38
C ALA A 8 2.60 -7.31 10.22
N ASN A 9 1.86 -7.66 11.28
CA ASN A 9 0.76 -8.62 11.18
C ASN A 9 -0.51 -7.90 10.66
N LEU A 10 -0.84 -8.13 9.39
CA LEU A 10 -1.99 -7.53 8.74
C LEU A 10 -3.21 -8.45 8.66
N VAL A 11 -3.16 -9.65 9.25
CA VAL A 11 -4.28 -10.59 9.20
C VAL A 11 -5.53 -9.94 9.80
N GLY A 12 -6.60 -9.82 8.99
CA GLY A 12 -7.86 -9.21 9.39
C GLY A 12 -7.80 -7.70 9.65
N ARG A 13 -6.71 -7.02 9.25
CA ARG A 13 -6.55 -5.57 9.40
C ARG A 13 -6.94 -4.84 8.12
N ARG A 14 -7.69 -3.75 8.26
CA ARG A 14 -8.07 -2.86 7.15
C ARG A 14 -6.85 -2.11 6.62
N VAL A 15 -6.69 -2.15 5.29
CA VAL A 15 -5.66 -1.38 4.57
C VAL A 15 -6.25 -0.82 3.30
N LEU A 16 -5.84 0.40 2.95
CA LEU A 16 -6.32 1.10 1.76
C LEU A 16 -5.22 1.22 0.72
N VAL A 17 -5.54 0.88 -0.52
CA VAL A 17 -4.70 1.18 -1.69
C VAL A 17 -5.44 2.21 -2.55
N VAL A 18 -4.92 3.43 -2.64
CA VAL A 18 -5.47 4.48 -3.50
C VAL A 18 -4.76 4.44 -4.85
N GLY A 19 -5.51 4.15 -5.91
CA GLY A 19 -5.01 3.95 -7.27
C GLY A 19 -5.28 2.55 -7.79
N GLY A 20 -6.05 2.46 -8.88
CA GLY A 20 -6.52 1.20 -9.47
C GLY A 20 -5.73 0.69 -10.67
N GLY A 21 -4.56 1.27 -10.96
CA GLY A 21 -3.70 0.85 -12.07
C GLY A 21 -2.84 -0.37 -11.75
N SER A 22 -1.92 -0.71 -12.66
CA SER A 22 -1.03 -1.88 -12.51
C SER A 22 -0.15 -1.83 -11.25
N VAL A 23 0.27 -0.63 -10.83
CA VAL A 23 1.03 -0.44 -9.59
C VAL A 23 0.18 -0.76 -8.37
N GLY A 24 -1.02 -0.17 -8.29
CA GLY A 24 -1.97 -0.43 -7.21
C GLY A 24 -2.37 -1.91 -7.15
N GLU A 25 -2.64 -2.54 -8.29
CA GLU A 25 -2.94 -3.97 -8.39
C GLU A 25 -1.86 -4.85 -7.74
N ARG A 26 -0.58 -4.61 -8.05
CA ARG A 26 0.51 -5.37 -7.43
C ARG A 26 0.54 -5.22 -5.91
N LYS A 27 0.21 -4.04 -5.39
CA LYS A 27 0.18 -3.74 -3.96
C LYS A 27 -1.01 -4.41 -3.28
N VAL A 28 -2.20 -4.33 -3.90
CA VAL A 28 -3.40 -5.05 -3.46
C VAL A 28 -3.13 -6.55 -3.34
N LEU A 29 -2.55 -7.16 -4.38
CA LEU A 29 -2.24 -8.59 -4.40
C LEU A 29 -1.23 -9.01 -3.32
N ALA A 30 -0.25 -8.15 -2.99
CA ALA A 30 0.72 -8.42 -1.95
C ALA A 30 0.10 -8.32 -0.55
N LEU A 31 -0.70 -7.27 -0.30
CA LEU A 31 -1.40 -7.06 0.97
C LEU A 31 -2.47 -8.12 1.22
N HIS A 32 -3.21 -8.52 0.18
CA HIS A 32 -4.20 -9.60 0.28
C HIS A 32 -3.54 -10.94 0.64
N ARG A 33 -2.39 -11.27 0.03
CA ARG A 33 -1.60 -12.46 0.40
C ARG A 33 -1.10 -12.43 1.85
N ALA A 34 -0.90 -11.24 2.42
CA ALA A 34 -0.56 -11.06 3.83
C ALA A 34 -1.78 -11.12 4.77
N GLY A 35 -2.98 -11.43 4.26
CA GLY A 35 -4.21 -11.58 5.06
C GLY A 35 -4.93 -10.28 5.38
N ALA A 36 -4.55 -9.16 4.76
CA ALA A 36 -5.20 -7.88 4.98
C ALA A 36 -6.62 -7.82 4.39
N LEU A 37 -7.49 -7.07 5.04
CA LEU A 37 -8.79 -6.65 4.49
C LEU A 37 -8.54 -5.44 3.59
N VAL A 38 -8.24 -5.73 2.31
CA VAL A 38 -7.83 -4.69 1.36
C VAL A 38 -9.04 -4.00 0.75
N GLU A 39 -9.07 -2.67 0.83
CA GLU A 39 -9.94 -1.81 0.04
C GLU A 39 -9.09 -1.12 -1.04
N VAL A 40 -9.56 -1.12 -2.29
CA VAL A 40 -8.97 -0.31 -3.37
C VAL A 40 -9.86 0.90 -3.62
N GLY A 41 -9.27 2.09 -3.61
CA GLY A 41 -9.96 3.35 -3.88
C GLY A 41 -9.51 3.95 -5.21
N ALA A 42 -10.40 4.00 -6.21
CA ALA A 42 -10.13 4.64 -7.50
C ALA A 42 -11.39 4.80 -8.36
N PRO A 43 -11.43 5.76 -9.32
CA PRO A 43 -12.53 5.88 -10.28
C PRO A 43 -12.59 4.72 -11.28
N ARG A 44 -11.43 4.10 -11.55
CA ARG A 44 -11.29 2.92 -12.42
C ARG A 44 -10.24 1.99 -11.83
N ILE A 45 -10.51 0.69 -11.92
CA ILE A 45 -9.62 -0.39 -11.50
C ILE A 45 -9.36 -1.33 -12.67
N THR A 46 -8.25 -2.05 -12.64
CA THR A 46 -7.94 -3.06 -13.66
C THR A 46 -8.96 -4.21 -13.66
N SER A 47 -9.04 -4.95 -14.77
CA SER A 47 -9.90 -6.13 -14.86
C SER A 47 -9.54 -7.22 -13.84
N ALA A 48 -8.27 -7.31 -13.43
CA ALA A 48 -7.86 -8.24 -12.38
C ALA A 48 -8.41 -7.83 -11.01
N LEU A 49 -8.38 -6.54 -10.69
CA LEU A 49 -9.00 -6.02 -9.47
C LEU A 49 -10.52 -6.19 -9.48
N VAL A 50 -11.18 -5.96 -10.63
CA VAL A 50 -12.63 -6.21 -10.77
C VAL A 50 -12.97 -7.66 -10.37
N ARG A 51 -12.22 -8.65 -10.88
CA ARG A 51 -12.46 -10.06 -10.53
C ARG A 51 -12.31 -10.35 -9.04
N LEU A 52 -11.37 -9.69 -8.36
CA LEU A 52 -11.19 -9.85 -6.91
C LEU A 52 -12.33 -9.20 -6.10
N VAL A 53 -12.90 -8.11 -6.61
CA VAL A 53 -14.07 -7.47 -6.01
C VAL A 53 -15.30 -8.37 -6.18
N GLU A 54 -15.52 -8.88 -7.40
CA GLU A 54 -16.64 -9.78 -7.72
C GLU A 54 -16.58 -11.10 -6.93
N SER A 55 -15.38 -11.61 -6.62
CA SER A 55 -15.20 -12.79 -5.77
C SER A 55 -15.26 -12.49 -4.26
N GLY A 56 -15.41 -11.22 -3.87
CA GLY A 56 -15.48 -10.79 -2.46
C GLY A 56 -14.14 -10.84 -1.72
N GLN A 57 -13.02 -10.94 -2.43
CA GLN A 57 -11.67 -11.02 -1.83
C GLN A 57 -11.13 -9.66 -1.38
N ILE A 58 -11.59 -8.58 -2.01
CA ILE A 58 -11.27 -7.19 -1.68
C ILE A 58 -12.53 -6.34 -1.83
N THR A 59 -12.54 -5.12 -1.29
CA THR A 59 -13.59 -4.13 -1.55
C THR A 59 -13.10 -3.04 -2.50
N HIS A 60 -14.01 -2.43 -3.27
CA HIS A 60 -13.71 -1.30 -4.15
C HIS A 60 -14.53 -0.08 -3.73
N ARG A 61 -13.83 1.00 -3.46
CA ARG A 61 -14.38 2.34 -3.28
C ARG A 61 -14.27 3.11 -4.58
N ASN A 62 -15.39 3.25 -5.28
CA ASN A 62 -15.44 3.99 -6.53
C ASN A 62 -15.48 5.50 -6.23
N GLY A 63 -14.47 6.24 -6.67
CA GLY A 63 -14.42 7.68 -6.52
C GLY A 63 -13.02 8.28 -6.60
N LEU A 64 -12.95 9.59 -6.44
CA LEU A 64 -11.71 10.31 -6.17
C LEU A 64 -11.43 10.28 -4.66
N PHE A 65 -10.16 10.37 -4.28
CA PHE A 65 -9.76 10.33 -2.88
C PHE A 65 -10.40 11.46 -2.07
N GLU A 66 -10.91 11.10 -0.90
CA GLU A 66 -11.39 12.03 0.14
C GLU A 66 -10.71 11.67 1.46
N ASP A 67 -10.45 12.66 2.32
CA ASP A 67 -9.65 12.46 3.53
C ASP A 67 -10.27 11.48 4.54
N ASN A 68 -11.61 11.38 4.56
CA ASN A 68 -12.37 10.42 5.38
C ASN A 68 -12.20 8.97 4.90
N TRP A 69 -11.54 8.72 3.76
CA TRP A 69 -11.27 7.36 3.32
C TRP A 69 -10.29 6.62 4.21
N LEU A 70 -9.45 7.37 4.93
CA LEU A 70 -8.40 6.83 5.80
C LEU A 70 -8.91 6.44 7.19
N ASP A 71 -10.20 6.62 7.45
CA ASP A 71 -10.77 6.32 8.75
C ASP A 71 -10.74 4.79 8.98
N GLU A 72 -10.25 4.37 10.15
CA GLU A 72 -10.13 2.96 10.59
C GLU A 72 -9.06 2.09 9.91
N ASP A 73 -8.27 2.64 8.99
CA ASP A 73 -7.18 1.88 8.35
C ASP A 73 -5.96 1.75 9.25
N TRP A 74 -5.13 0.74 9.01
CA TRP A 74 -3.83 0.55 9.67
C TRP A 74 -2.66 1.03 8.81
N LEU A 75 -2.83 0.94 7.50
CA LEU A 75 -1.79 1.20 6.51
C LEU A 75 -2.43 1.65 5.19
N VAL A 76 -1.80 2.64 4.55
CA VAL A 76 -2.26 3.23 3.29
C VAL A 76 -1.15 3.15 2.24
N ILE A 77 -1.51 2.79 1.01
CA ILE A 77 -0.63 2.89 -0.16
C ILE A 77 -1.18 3.95 -1.10
N ALA A 78 -0.42 5.01 -1.35
CA ALA A 78 -0.71 5.98 -2.40
C ALA A 78 0.00 5.56 -3.69
N ALA A 79 -0.77 5.00 -4.62
CA ALA A 79 -0.30 4.48 -5.91
C ALA A 79 -1.05 5.14 -7.07
N THR A 80 -1.43 6.41 -6.92
CA THR A 80 -2.08 7.17 -7.99
C THR A 80 -1.05 7.73 -8.97
N GLY A 81 -1.49 8.05 -10.20
CA GLY A 81 -0.68 8.78 -11.17
C GLY A 81 -0.61 10.29 -10.91
N ASP A 82 -1.31 10.79 -9.88
CA ASP A 82 -1.40 12.21 -9.55
C ASP A 82 -0.57 12.52 -8.29
N ARG A 83 0.49 13.31 -8.47
CA ARG A 83 1.39 13.71 -7.38
C ARG A 83 0.70 14.58 -6.33
N VAL A 84 -0.29 15.39 -6.72
CA VAL A 84 -1.03 16.25 -5.80
C VAL A 84 -1.88 15.39 -4.87
N VAL A 85 -2.60 14.42 -5.44
CA VAL A 85 -3.39 13.45 -4.66
C VAL A 85 -2.50 12.62 -3.74
N ASN A 86 -1.35 12.13 -4.24
CA ASN A 86 -0.41 11.36 -3.40
C ASN A 86 0.11 12.16 -2.20
N ARG A 87 0.40 13.46 -2.37
CA ARG A 87 0.78 14.35 -1.27
C ARG A 87 -0.35 14.56 -0.27
N GLN A 88 -1.58 14.73 -0.76
CA GLN A 88 -2.76 14.85 0.10
C GLN A 88 -2.94 13.59 0.95
N ILE A 89 -2.86 12.41 0.34
CA ILE A 89 -2.96 11.13 1.07
C ILE A 89 -1.88 11.03 2.15
N ALA A 90 -0.62 11.38 1.82
CA ALA A 90 0.47 11.35 2.78
C ALA A 90 0.24 12.27 3.99
N ALA A 91 -0.16 13.51 3.73
CA ALA A 91 -0.48 14.48 4.79
C ALA A 91 -1.66 14.01 5.66
N SER A 92 -2.73 13.51 5.03
CA SER A 92 -3.93 13.02 5.72
C SER A 92 -3.65 11.75 6.55
N ALA A 93 -2.76 10.88 6.09
CA ALA A 93 -2.32 9.69 6.81
C ALA A 93 -1.45 10.06 8.01
N GLU A 94 -0.49 10.98 7.84
CA GLU A 94 0.40 11.45 8.90
C GLU A 94 -0.40 12.09 10.04
N ALA A 95 -1.38 12.95 9.71
CA ALA A 95 -2.26 13.58 10.70
C ALA A 95 -3.05 12.56 11.55
N ARG A 96 -3.28 11.35 11.03
CA ARG A 96 -3.99 10.25 11.69
C ARG A 96 -3.04 9.23 12.35
N ARG A 97 -1.72 9.39 12.20
CA ARG A 97 -0.67 8.43 12.64
C ARG A 97 -0.78 7.08 11.94
N LEU A 98 -1.10 7.10 10.65
CA LEU A 98 -1.16 5.91 9.80
C LEU A 98 0.15 5.71 9.05
N PHE A 99 0.58 4.46 8.92
CA PHE A 99 1.69 4.15 8.01
C PHE A 99 1.26 4.37 6.56
N VAL A 100 2.00 5.21 5.84
CA VAL A 100 1.76 5.52 4.43
C VAL A 100 2.98 5.19 3.59
N ASN A 101 2.75 4.52 2.46
CA ASN A 101 3.75 4.37 1.42
C ASN A 101 3.25 5.07 0.16
N VAL A 102 3.97 6.11 -0.25
CA VAL A 102 3.78 6.76 -1.54
C VAL A 102 4.70 6.09 -2.54
N VAL A 103 4.13 5.51 -3.59
CA VAL A 103 4.93 4.78 -4.58
C VAL A 103 5.89 5.76 -5.28
N ASP A 104 7.15 5.34 -5.38
CA ASP A 104 8.26 6.09 -5.99
C ASP A 104 8.57 7.44 -5.32
N ASP A 105 8.06 7.69 -4.10
CA ASP A 105 8.37 8.89 -3.31
C ASP A 105 8.70 8.49 -1.86
N ALA A 106 9.99 8.36 -1.58
CA ALA A 106 10.49 7.96 -0.27
C ALA A 106 10.38 9.08 0.78
N GLU A 107 10.36 10.35 0.36
CA GLU A 107 10.27 11.50 1.27
C GLU A 107 8.87 11.63 1.86
N LEU A 108 7.84 11.33 1.06
CA LEU A 108 6.44 11.33 1.51
C LEU A 108 6.02 10.03 2.21
N SER A 109 6.89 9.03 2.26
CA SER A 109 6.57 7.71 2.83
C SER A 109 7.01 7.60 4.29
N THR A 110 6.12 7.16 5.17
CA THR A 110 6.47 6.85 6.57
C THR A 110 6.92 5.40 6.75
N PHE A 111 6.70 4.55 5.74
CA PHE A 111 7.35 3.26 5.63
C PHE A 111 7.71 2.92 4.17
N GLN A 112 8.70 2.04 4.02
CA GLN A 112 9.14 1.54 2.71
C GLN A 112 8.76 0.06 2.57
N VAL A 113 8.26 -0.32 1.40
CA VAL A 113 8.06 -1.74 1.07
C VAL A 113 9.42 -2.34 0.69
N PRO A 114 9.97 -3.27 1.47
CA PRO A 114 11.29 -3.85 1.21
C PRO A 114 11.25 -4.84 0.05
N ALA A 115 12.42 -5.25 -0.42
CA ALA A 115 12.52 -6.51 -1.16
C ALA A 115 12.34 -7.68 -0.18
N VAL A 116 11.63 -8.71 -0.61
CA VAL A 116 11.26 -9.84 0.25
C VAL A 116 11.71 -11.15 -0.39
N VAL A 117 12.48 -11.93 0.36
CA VAL A 117 12.75 -13.35 0.06
C VAL A 117 11.90 -14.19 0.99
N ASP A 118 10.96 -14.94 0.42
CA ASP A 118 10.07 -15.84 1.14
C ASP A 118 10.55 -17.29 0.98
N ARG A 119 10.98 -17.88 2.10
CA ARG A 119 11.47 -19.25 2.24
C ARG A 119 10.82 -19.89 3.46
N SER A 120 9.49 -19.89 3.49
CA SER A 120 8.67 -20.37 4.61
C SER A 120 9.31 -21.58 5.35
N PRO A 121 9.50 -21.49 6.68
CA PRO A 121 8.98 -20.45 7.58
C PRO A 121 9.86 -19.19 7.69
N LEU A 122 10.95 -19.08 6.93
CA LEU A 122 11.87 -17.93 6.96
C LEU A 122 11.41 -16.83 5.99
N THR A 123 11.34 -15.60 6.49
CA THR A 123 11.14 -14.40 5.66
C THR A 123 12.29 -13.42 5.90
N ILE A 124 12.90 -12.94 4.81
CA ILE A 124 13.97 -11.94 4.85
C ILE A 124 13.46 -10.69 4.13
N ALA A 125 13.49 -9.54 4.83
CA ALA A 125 13.25 -8.23 4.24
C ALA A 125 14.57 -7.47 4.09
N ILE A 126 14.85 -6.99 2.89
CA ILE A 126 16.07 -6.26 2.55
C ILE A 126 15.68 -4.85 2.16
N SER A 127 16.27 -3.85 2.82
CA SER A 127 16.11 -2.44 2.48
C SER A 127 17.48 -1.76 2.43
N THR A 128 17.67 -0.94 1.42
CA THR A 128 18.80 -0.01 1.31
C THR A 128 18.40 1.42 1.69
N ALA A 129 17.24 1.60 2.32
CA ALA A 129 16.62 2.90 2.60
C ALA A 129 16.50 3.82 1.37
N GLY A 130 16.42 3.23 0.17
CA GLY A 130 16.39 3.95 -1.11
C GLY A 130 17.77 4.16 -1.77
N ALA A 131 18.88 3.80 -1.11
CA ALA A 131 20.23 4.05 -1.64
C ALA A 131 20.64 3.17 -2.83
N ALA A 132 20.12 1.94 -2.91
CA ALA A 132 20.43 1.03 -4.00
C ALA A 132 19.30 0.01 -4.22
N PRO A 133 18.26 0.36 -5.01
CA PRO A 133 17.15 -0.54 -5.30
C PRO A 133 17.56 -1.81 -6.06
N VAL A 134 18.64 -1.74 -6.85
CA VAL A 134 19.15 -2.86 -7.66
C VAL A 134 19.84 -3.92 -6.79
N LEU A 135 20.51 -3.53 -5.70
CA LEU A 135 21.21 -4.46 -4.80
C LEU A 135 20.26 -5.25 -3.89
N ALA A 136 19.02 -4.78 -3.72
CA ALA A 136 18.03 -5.43 -2.89
C ALA A 136 17.23 -6.53 -3.62
N ARG A 137 17.38 -6.67 -4.94
CA ARG A 137 16.64 -7.64 -5.75
C ARG A 137 17.17 -9.07 -5.63
#